data_AF-A0A662W7B4-F1
#
_entry.id   AF-A0A662W7B4-F1
#
_cell.length_a   1.000
_cell.length_b   1.000
_cell.length_c   1.000
_cell.angle_alpha   90.00
_cell.angle_beta   90.00
_cell.angle_gamma   90.00
#
_symmetry.space_group_name_H-M   'P 1'
#
loop_
_entity.id
_entity.type
_entity.pdbx_description
1 polymer ?
#
loop_
_entity_poly.entity_id
_entity_poly.type
_entity_poly.pdbx_seq_one_letter_code
_entity_poly.pdbx_strand_id
1 'polypeptide(L)'
;MEKIKNHKIKKLMGVVEMGFLDLEYDVEIVRKIKRRLKKRGLVMDTEKVWEVHGPHPDMPFQVFIGYAFVRREGKCICPYPPKLTRNDCPIHGYICVALYPRAVYEIESPSKWWDISPENRIPVE
;
A
#
# COMPACT_ATOMS: atom_id res chain seq x y z
N MET A 1 -27.12 1.14 -16.61
CA MET A 1 -26.66 2.54 -16.82
C MET A 1 -26.27 3.26 -15.53
N GLU A 2 -26.95 3.05 -14.40
CA GLU A 2 -26.60 3.66 -13.09
C GLU A 2 -25.22 3.27 -12.55
N LYS A 3 -24.84 1.98 -12.63
CA LYS A 3 -23.51 1.52 -12.18
C LYS A 3 -22.35 2.27 -12.86
N ILE A 4 -22.47 2.57 -14.16
CA ILE A 4 -21.46 3.30 -14.93
C ILE A 4 -21.41 4.79 -14.52
N LYS A 5 -22.56 5.40 -14.22
CA LYS A 5 -22.64 6.79 -13.75
C LYS A 5 -22.02 6.93 -12.35
N ASN A 6 -22.32 6.00 -11.43
CA ASN A 6 -21.74 6.00 -10.09
C ASN A 6 -20.23 5.74 -10.11
N HIS A 7 -19.76 4.85 -10.98
CA HIS A 7 -18.33 4.61 -11.16
C HIS A 7 -17.60 5.86 -11.70
N LYS A 8 -18.18 6.59 -12.67
CA LYS A 8 -17.61 7.86 -13.18
C LYS A 8 -17.57 8.97 -12.12
N ILE A 9 -18.59 9.09 -11.27
CA ILE A 9 -18.66 10.14 -10.22
C ILE A 9 -17.68 9.84 -9.08
N LYS A 10 -17.57 8.57 -8.64
CA LYS A 10 -16.59 8.14 -7.63
C LYS A 10 -15.14 8.33 -8.11
N LYS A 11 -14.90 8.06 -9.41
CA LYS A 11 -13.60 8.31 -10.08
C LYS A 11 -13.22 9.79 -10.10
N LEU A 12 -14.18 10.69 -10.31
CA LEU A 12 -13.97 12.15 -10.23
C LEU A 12 -13.63 12.66 -8.83
N MET A 13 -14.03 11.92 -7.78
CA MET A 13 -13.72 12.26 -6.38
C MET A 13 -12.44 11.59 -5.85
N GLY A 14 -11.77 10.75 -6.66
CA GLY A 14 -10.58 10.01 -6.23
C GLY A 14 -10.87 8.98 -5.13
N VAL A 15 -12.10 8.46 -5.08
CA VAL A 15 -12.56 7.46 -4.10
C VAL A 15 -12.77 6.13 -4.81
N VAL A 16 -11.98 5.12 -4.45
CA VAL A 16 -12.18 3.73 -4.91
C VAL A 16 -13.29 3.08 -4.07
N GLU A 17 -14.04 2.14 -4.64
CA GLU A 17 -14.97 1.33 -3.86
C GLU A 17 -14.22 0.47 -2.84
N MET A 18 -14.83 0.26 -1.67
CA MET A 18 -14.26 -0.63 -0.66
C MET A 18 -14.19 -2.06 -1.18
N GLY A 19 -13.21 -2.82 -0.70
CA GLY A 19 -12.92 -4.17 -1.17
C GLY A 19 -11.48 -4.25 -1.65
N PHE A 20 -11.28 -4.41 -2.95
CA PHE A 20 -9.95 -4.60 -3.54
C PHE A 20 -9.69 -3.59 -4.64
N LEU A 21 -8.45 -3.09 -4.68
CA LEU A 21 -7.98 -2.18 -5.69
C LEU A 21 -7.76 -2.92 -7.01
N ASP A 22 -8.36 -2.43 -8.08
CA ASP A 22 -8.11 -2.96 -9.41
C ASP A 22 -6.91 -2.23 -10.04
N LEU A 23 -5.78 -2.94 -10.16
CA LEU A 23 -4.54 -2.33 -10.62
C LEU A 23 -4.59 -1.84 -12.08
N GLU A 24 -5.49 -2.39 -12.89
CA GLU A 24 -5.66 -2.02 -14.29
C GLU A 24 -6.64 -0.84 -14.45
N TYR A 25 -7.71 -0.80 -13.65
CA TYR A 25 -8.77 0.19 -13.79
C TYR A 25 -8.60 1.43 -12.90
N ASP A 26 -7.95 1.28 -11.74
CA ASP A 26 -7.71 2.35 -10.73
C ASP A 26 -6.35 3.04 -10.90
N VAL A 27 -5.91 3.23 -12.15
CA VAL A 27 -4.57 3.71 -12.54
C VAL A 27 -4.11 4.97 -11.78
N GLU A 28 -5.01 5.95 -11.56
CA GLU A 28 -4.65 7.18 -10.84
C GLU A 28 -4.35 6.95 -9.37
N ILE A 29 -5.10 6.06 -8.73
CA ILE A 29 -4.94 5.67 -7.33
C ILE A 29 -3.68 4.84 -7.18
N VAL A 30 -3.44 3.88 -8.07
CA VAL A 30 -2.19 3.13 -8.15
C VAL A 30 -1.00 4.08 -8.31
N ARG A 31 -1.08 5.10 -9.19
CA ARG A 31 -0.03 6.13 -9.32
C ARG A 31 0.17 6.90 -8.01
N LYS A 32 -0.90 7.25 -7.29
CA LYS A 32 -0.83 7.92 -6.00
C LYS A 32 -0.15 7.04 -4.94
N ILE A 33 -0.53 5.76 -4.85
CA ILE A 33 0.09 4.76 -3.95
C ILE A 33 1.58 4.64 -4.25
N LYS A 34 1.95 4.36 -5.52
CA LYS A 34 3.35 4.25 -5.96
C LYS A 34 4.18 5.48 -5.61
N ARG A 35 3.66 6.70 -5.82
CA ARG A 35 4.34 7.95 -5.43
C ARG A 35 4.55 8.06 -3.92
N ARG A 36 3.56 7.66 -3.11
CA ARG A 36 3.64 7.72 -1.65
C ARG A 36 4.62 6.72 -1.07
N LEU A 37 4.68 5.53 -1.65
CA LEU A 37 5.66 4.50 -1.29
C LEU A 37 7.08 4.90 -1.73
N LYS A 38 7.24 5.42 -2.94
CA LYS A 38 8.55 5.84 -3.46
C LYS A 38 9.25 6.87 -2.57
N LYS A 39 8.48 7.78 -1.95
CA LYS A 39 8.98 8.78 -0.99
C LYS A 39 9.55 8.16 0.31
N ARG A 40 9.47 6.85 0.48
CA ARG A 40 9.85 6.12 1.70
C ARG A 40 10.81 4.97 1.39
N GLY A 41 11.43 5.00 0.20
CA GLY A 41 12.22 3.87 -0.28
C GLY A 41 11.38 2.60 -0.47
N LEU A 42 10.09 2.69 -0.81
CA LEU A 42 9.23 1.52 -1.01
C LEU A 42 8.73 1.40 -2.45
N VAL A 43 8.55 0.16 -2.90
CA VAL A 43 7.99 -0.20 -4.21
C VAL A 43 6.73 -1.02 -3.97
N MET A 44 5.61 -0.62 -4.57
CA MET A 44 4.34 -1.35 -4.49
C MET A 44 4.51 -2.77 -5.04
N ASP A 45 4.03 -3.79 -4.32
CA ASP A 45 3.82 -5.12 -4.88
C ASP A 45 2.55 -5.13 -5.73
N THR A 46 2.67 -5.53 -6.99
CA THR A 46 1.56 -5.62 -7.94
C THR A 46 1.05 -7.05 -8.15
N GLU A 47 1.70 -8.05 -7.57
CA GLU A 47 1.26 -9.45 -7.63
C GLU A 47 0.29 -9.80 -6.50
N LYS A 48 0.35 -9.07 -5.38
CA LYS A 48 -0.63 -9.18 -4.30
C LYS A 48 -1.79 -8.22 -4.47
N VAL A 49 -2.93 -8.67 -3.93
CA VAL A 49 -4.14 -7.87 -3.85
C VAL A 49 -3.94 -6.74 -2.84
N TRP A 50 -4.39 -5.55 -3.22
CA TRP A 50 -4.44 -4.37 -2.36
C TRP A 50 -5.86 -4.17 -1.87
N GLU A 51 -6.04 -4.00 -0.57
CA GLU A 51 -7.35 -3.75 0.03
C GLU A 51 -7.63 -2.25 0.13
N VAL A 52 -8.90 -1.91 -0.02
CA VAL A 52 -9.42 -0.55 0.10
C VAL A 52 -10.44 -0.52 1.23
N HIS A 53 -10.15 0.27 2.26
CA HIS A 53 -11.06 0.51 3.38
C HIS A 53 -11.54 1.95 3.35
N GLY A 54 -12.83 2.14 3.61
CA GLY A 54 -13.49 3.44 3.54
C GLY A 54 -13.45 4.12 2.16
N PRO A 55 -14.04 5.32 2.06
CA PRO A 55 -14.80 5.98 3.12
C PRO A 55 -16.17 5.31 3.35
N HIS A 56 -16.62 5.25 4.61
CA HIS A 56 -17.96 4.83 5.02
C HIS A 56 -18.40 5.68 6.24
N PRO A 57 -19.66 5.62 6.73
CA PRO A 57 -20.17 6.54 7.75
C PRO A 57 -19.28 6.72 8.99
N ASP A 58 -18.64 5.64 9.47
CA ASP A 58 -17.78 5.66 10.66
C ASP A 58 -16.30 5.98 10.34
N MET A 59 -15.92 5.99 9.05
CA MET A 59 -14.57 6.32 8.60
C MET A 59 -14.62 7.27 7.40
N PRO A 60 -14.50 8.59 7.62
CA PRO A 60 -14.66 9.60 6.56
C PRO A 60 -13.43 9.69 5.63
N PHE A 61 -12.50 8.75 5.71
CA PHE A 61 -11.29 8.70 4.93
C PHE A 61 -11.06 7.32 4.33
N GLN A 62 -10.16 7.27 3.36
CA GLN A 62 -9.78 6.03 2.69
C GLN A 62 -8.39 5.57 3.13
N VAL A 63 -8.25 4.28 3.37
CA VAL A 63 -6.99 3.59 3.70
C VAL A 63 -6.75 2.53 2.64
N PHE A 64 -5.51 2.48 2.14
CA PHE A 64 -5.06 1.44 1.22
C PHE A 64 -4.10 0.52 1.95
N ILE A 65 -4.34 -0.78 1.87
CA ILE A 65 -3.52 -1.79 2.54
C ILE A 65 -2.94 -2.70 1.48
N GLY A 66 -1.67 -3.03 1.60
CA GLY A 66 -1.05 -3.98 0.71
C GLY A 66 0.39 -4.23 1.08
N TYR A 67 1.11 -4.91 0.20
CA TYR A 67 2.50 -5.24 0.43
C TYR A 67 3.42 -4.38 -0.44
N ALA A 68 4.60 -4.09 0.09
CA ALA A 68 5.60 -3.29 -0.59
C ALA A 68 7.01 -3.83 -0.35
N PHE A 69 7.87 -3.63 -1.35
CA PHE A 69 9.27 -3.96 -1.28
C PHE A 69 10.12 -2.78 -0.79
N VAL A 70 11.06 -3.03 0.11
CA VAL A 70 12.03 -2.04 0.58
C VAL A 70 13.14 -1.87 -0.46
N ARG A 71 13.13 -0.73 -1.15
CA ARG A 71 14.12 -0.30 -2.12
C ARG A 71 15.39 0.17 -1.40
N ARG A 72 16.20 -0.78 -0.93
CA ARG A 72 17.56 -0.49 -0.44
C ARG A 72 18.60 -1.06 -1.40
N GLU A 73 19.56 -0.23 -1.80
CA GLU A 73 20.75 -0.67 -2.51
C GLU A 73 21.66 -1.41 -1.51
N GLY A 74 22.01 -2.68 -1.79
CA GLY A 74 22.87 -3.48 -0.94
C GLY A 74 22.52 -4.98 -0.86
N LYS A 75 23.45 -5.77 -0.31
CA LYS A 75 23.27 -7.20 -0.06
C LYS A 75 22.31 -7.44 1.11
N CYS A 76 21.47 -8.47 1.04
CA CYS A 76 20.63 -8.87 2.18
C CYS A 76 21.51 -9.34 3.35
N ILE A 77 21.11 -9.04 4.60
CA ILE A 77 21.82 -9.44 5.83
C ILE A 77 21.31 -10.76 6.43
N CYS A 78 20.56 -11.57 5.66
CA CYS A 78 20.01 -12.83 6.15
C CYS A 78 21.12 -13.85 6.48
N PRO A 79 20.94 -14.69 7.52
CA PRO A 79 21.87 -15.75 7.86
C PRO A 79 21.85 -16.93 6.86
N TYR A 80 20.85 -17.01 5.99
CA TYR A 80 20.74 -18.01 4.93
C TYR A 80 21.45 -17.55 3.65
N PRO A 81 22.23 -18.41 2.96
CA PRO A 81 22.63 -18.13 1.58
C PRO A 81 21.36 -18.19 0.71
N PRO A 82 21.11 -17.18 -0.15
CA PRO A 82 21.97 -16.92 -1.29
C PRO A 82 22.40 -15.45 -1.38
N LYS A 83 23.27 -15.17 -2.37
CA LYS A 83 23.72 -13.84 -2.82
C LYS A 83 22.56 -13.01 -3.40
N LEU A 84 21.46 -12.84 -2.67
CA LEU A 84 20.31 -12.06 -3.10
C LEU A 84 20.53 -10.60 -2.75
N THR A 85 20.10 -9.69 -3.63
CA THR A 85 19.95 -8.30 -3.25
C THR A 85 18.85 -8.21 -2.19
N ARG A 86 18.83 -7.16 -1.35
CA ARG A 86 17.77 -7.03 -0.34
C ARG A 86 16.36 -6.99 -0.96
N ASN A 87 16.26 -6.56 -2.22
CA ASN A 87 15.02 -6.55 -2.99
C ASN A 87 14.52 -7.96 -3.33
N ASP A 88 15.43 -8.93 -3.50
CA ASP A 88 15.10 -10.32 -3.83
C ASP A 88 14.97 -11.21 -2.59
N CYS A 89 15.15 -10.63 -1.39
CA CYS A 89 15.21 -11.35 -0.13
C CYS A 89 13.79 -11.53 0.43
N PRO A 90 13.22 -12.76 0.43
CA PRO A 90 11.83 -13.00 0.81
C PRO A 90 11.53 -12.69 2.29
N ILE A 91 12.59 -12.46 3.10
CA ILE A 91 12.51 -12.24 4.54
C ILE A 91 12.68 -10.76 4.92
N HIS A 92 13.51 -9.99 4.19
CA HIS A 92 13.95 -8.64 4.65
C HIS A 92 13.67 -7.52 3.65
N GLY A 93 13.05 -7.86 2.53
CA GLY A 93 12.68 -6.93 1.48
C GLY A 93 11.19 -6.64 1.42
N TYR A 94 10.34 -7.26 2.22
CA TYR A 94 8.88 -7.28 2.01
C TYR A 94 8.12 -6.92 3.29
N ILE A 95 7.29 -5.87 3.23
CA ILE A 95 6.54 -5.36 4.38
C ILE A 95 5.06 -5.15 4.02
N CYS A 96 4.18 -5.33 4.99
CA CYS A 96 2.77 -4.95 4.85
C CYS A 96 2.60 -3.50 5.31
N VAL A 97 1.85 -2.70 4.54
CA VAL A 97 1.71 -1.26 4.75
C VAL A 97 0.27 -0.80 4.75
N ALA A 98 -0.05 0.15 5.63
CA ALA A 98 -1.31 0.88 5.63
C ALA A 98 -1.08 2.35 5.23
N LEU A 99 -1.70 2.79 4.14
CA LEU A 99 -1.60 4.15 3.61
C LEU A 99 -2.82 4.98 4.01
N TYR A 100 -2.71 5.63 5.16
CA TYR A 100 -3.66 6.64 5.63
C TYR A 100 -3.52 7.95 4.86
N PRO A 101 -4.48 8.88 4.86
CA PRO A 101 -4.37 10.12 4.07
C PRO A 101 -3.07 10.92 4.30
N ARG A 102 -2.55 10.94 5.53
CA ARG A 102 -1.39 11.76 5.94
C ARG A 102 -0.14 10.97 6.32
N ALA A 103 -0.24 9.66 6.46
CA ALA A 103 0.84 8.81 6.96
C ALA A 103 0.84 7.44 6.27
N VAL A 104 1.98 6.75 6.38
CA VAL A 104 2.11 5.35 5.95
C VAL A 104 2.71 4.63 7.14
N TYR A 105 2.14 3.49 7.49
CA TYR A 105 2.58 2.66 8.60
C TYR A 105 2.98 1.30 8.08
N GLU A 106 4.00 0.73 8.71
CA GLU A 106 4.26 -0.71 8.64
C GLU A 106 3.26 -1.40 9.58
N ILE A 107 2.69 -2.51 9.12
CA ILE A 107 1.73 -3.30 9.89
C ILE A 107 2.10 -4.79 9.77
N GLU A 108 1.70 -5.59 10.74
CA GLU A 108 2.02 -7.03 10.75
C GLU A 108 1.28 -7.80 9.65
N SER A 109 0.02 -7.44 9.41
CA SER A 109 -0.86 -8.08 8.43
C SER A 109 -2.03 -7.17 8.06
N PRO A 110 -2.73 -7.42 6.95
CA PRO A 110 -3.84 -6.58 6.53
C PRO A 110 -4.93 -6.39 7.59
N SER A 111 -5.23 -7.41 8.39
CA SER A 111 -6.27 -7.35 9.44
C SER A 111 -5.92 -6.43 10.62
N LYS A 112 -4.64 -6.03 10.75
CA LYS A 112 -4.13 -5.16 11.81
C LYS A 112 -4.07 -3.69 11.42
N TRP A 113 -4.63 -3.32 10.27
CA TRP A 113 -4.55 -1.96 9.76
C TRP A 113 -5.09 -0.88 10.70
N TRP A 114 -6.05 -1.21 11.57
CA TRP A 114 -6.68 -0.30 12.53
C TRP A 114 -5.89 -0.16 13.84
N ASP A 115 -4.95 -1.06 14.10
CA ASP A 115 -4.14 -1.15 15.32
C ASP A 115 -2.77 -0.50 15.10
N ILE A 116 -2.76 0.75 14.63
CA ILE A 116 -1.53 1.48 14.28
C ILE A 116 -0.94 2.25 15.46
N SER A 117 0.36 2.05 15.69
CA SER A 117 1.17 2.87 16.61
C SER A 117 1.95 3.95 15.85
N PRO A 118 2.14 5.16 16.41
CA PRO A 118 3.02 6.19 15.85
C PRO A 118 4.46 5.70 15.59
N GLU A 119 4.93 4.74 16.37
CA GLU A 119 6.27 4.14 16.24
C GLU A 119 6.45 3.38 14.93
N ASN A 120 5.37 2.83 14.39
CA ASN A 120 5.37 2.07 13.13
C ASN A 120 5.25 2.98 11.90
N ARG A 121 5.27 4.31 12.09
CA ARG A 121 5.17 5.26 10.98
C ARG A 121 6.44 5.24 10.15
N ILE A 122 6.28 4.96 8.86
CA ILE A 122 7.39 4.97 7.91
C ILE A 122 7.71 6.41 7.50
N PRO A 123 8.90 6.95 7.83
CA PRO A 123 9.29 8.30 7.51
C PRO A 123 9.48 8.49 6.00
N VAL A 124 9.47 9.75 5.56
CA VAL A 124 9.87 10.11 4.20
C VAL A 124 11.39 10.16 4.16
N GLU A 125 12.00 9.58 3.12
CA GLU A 125 13.44 9.67 2.83
C GLU A 125 13.82 11.01 2.20
#